data_AF-A0A9P0G8F1-F1
#
_entry.id   AF-A0A9P0G8F1-F1
#
_cell.length_a   1.000
_cell.length_b   1.000
_cell.length_c   1.000
_cell.angle_alpha   90.00
_cell.angle_beta   90.00
_cell.angle_gamma   90.00
#
_symmetry.space_group_name_H-M   'P 1'
#
loop_
_entity.id
_entity.type
_entity.pdbx_description
1 polymer ?
#
loop_
_entity_poly.entity_id
_entity_poly.type
_entity_poly.pdbx_seq_one_letter_code
_entity_poly.pdbx_strand_id
1 'polypeptide(L)'
;MNLKSLVLLKILTLVYLHQCYSAVAGDPCIPSPCGPYGQCKTINGRPSCSCLVGCRPECRINADCADNKYSEPCSGLCGFNTECRVVNHTLICSCNSGYTGNPYIECWAI
;
A
#
# COMPACT_ATOMS: atom_id res chain seq x y z
N MET A 1 -14.63 36.84 -29.55
CA MET A 1 -13.61 35.97 -28.92
C MET A 1 -12.97 36.75 -27.79
N ASN A 2 -13.36 36.46 -26.54
CA ASN A 2 -13.12 37.36 -25.41
C ASN A 2 -11.76 37.06 -24.75
N LEU A 3 -11.01 38.10 -24.36
CA LEU A 3 -9.69 37.99 -23.76
C LEU A 3 -9.69 37.10 -22.50
N LYS A 4 -10.83 37.07 -21.78
CA LYS A 4 -11.07 36.20 -20.62
C LYS A 4 -11.05 34.70 -20.95
N SER A 5 -11.57 34.28 -22.12
CA SER A 5 -11.52 32.87 -22.55
C SER A 5 -10.12 32.44 -22.96
N LEU A 6 -9.30 33.35 -23.48
CA LEU A 6 -7.93 33.05 -23.89
C LEU A 6 -6.99 32.87 -22.68
N VAL A 7 -7.24 33.62 -21.60
CA VAL A 7 -6.52 33.47 -20.32
C VAL A 7 -6.86 32.13 -19.66
N LEU A 8 -8.13 31.72 -19.67
CA LEU A 8 -8.57 30.44 -19.11
C LEU A 8 -7.96 29.23 -19.85
N LEU A 9 -7.88 29.31 -21.19
CA LEU A 9 -7.27 28.26 -22.01
C LEU A 9 -5.75 28.15 -21.79
N LYS A 10 -5.06 29.28 -21.58
CA LYS A 10 -3.63 29.32 -21.21
C LYS A 10 -3.37 28.78 -19.80
N ILE A 11 -4.25 29.05 -18.83
CA ILE A 11 -4.13 28.50 -17.47
C ILE A 11 -4.37 26.99 -17.50
N LEU A 12 -5.37 26.51 -18.24
CA LEU A 12 -5.61 25.08 -18.42
C LEU A 12 -4.40 24.38 -19.08
N THR A 13 -3.82 24.92 -20.15
CA THR A 13 -2.61 24.31 -20.73
C THR A 13 -1.40 24.35 -19.80
N LEU A 14 -1.23 25.41 -19.00
CA LEU A 14 -0.17 25.49 -17.97
C LEU A 14 -0.37 24.51 -16.81
N VAL A 15 -1.63 24.25 -16.40
CA VAL A 15 -1.97 23.25 -15.39
C VAL A 15 -1.75 21.83 -15.95
N TYR A 16 -2.17 21.56 -17.18
CA TYR A 16 -1.90 20.28 -17.86
C TYR A 16 -0.39 20.05 -18.13
N LEU A 17 0.41 21.10 -18.35
CA LEU A 17 1.86 21.03 -18.46
C LEU A 17 2.55 20.82 -17.10
N HIS A 18 2.02 21.41 -16.01
CA HIS A 18 2.56 21.19 -14.66
C HIS A 18 2.13 19.86 -14.02
N GLN A 19 0.99 19.29 -14.39
CA GLN A 19 0.55 17.98 -13.86
C GLN A 19 1.29 16.77 -14.44
N CYS A 20 2.16 16.98 -15.43
CA CYS A 20 2.98 15.94 -16.07
C CYS A 20 4.49 16.19 -15.98
N TYR A 21 4.94 17.26 -15.32
CA TYR A 21 6.37 17.46 -15.01
C TYR A 21 6.68 16.99 -13.59
N SER A 22 6.49 15.69 -13.36
CA SER A 22 7.19 15.00 -12.28
C SER A 22 8.02 13.85 -12.87
N ALA A 23 8.78 14.15 -13.92
CA ALA A 23 10.05 13.48 -14.09
C ALA A 23 11.05 14.26 -13.23
N VAL A 24 11.02 14.03 -11.91
CA VAL A 24 12.19 14.37 -11.13
C VAL A 24 13.32 13.57 -11.77
N ALA A 25 14.25 14.24 -12.44
CA ALA A 25 15.48 13.64 -12.97
C ALA A 25 16.43 13.32 -11.79
N GLY A 26 15.87 12.72 -10.74
CA GLY A 26 16.56 12.27 -9.55
C GLY A 26 16.65 10.75 -9.59
N ASP A 27 17.67 10.22 -8.93
CA ASP A 27 17.82 8.77 -8.79
C ASP A 27 16.59 8.21 -8.04
N PRO A 28 15.80 7.30 -8.64
CA PRO A 28 14.62 6.72 -7.98
C PRO A 28 14.98 5.86 -6.76
N CYS A 29 16.27 5.63 -6.52
CA CYS A 29 16.78 5.03 -5.29
C CYS A 29 17.06 6.03 -4.17
N ILE A 30 16.75 7.33 -4.32
CA ILE A 30 17.00 8.37 -3.31
C ILE A 30 15.73 9.20 -3.02
N PRO A 31 15.15 9.09 -1.81
CA PRO A 31 15.47 8.12 -0.77
C PRO A 31 15.11 6.69 -1.20
N SER A 32 15.79 5.68 -0.65
CA SER A 32 15.61 4.31 -1.12
C SER A 32 14.19 3.81 -0.86
N PRO A 33 13.46 3.33 -1.89
CA PRO A 33 12.14 2.73 -1.72
C PRO A 33 12.20 1.28 -1.22
N CYS A 34 13.40 0.70 -1.12
CA CYS A 34 13.57 -0.68 -0.68
C CYS A 34 13.53 -0.77 0.87
N GLY A 35 13.00 -1.88 1.38
CA GLY A 35 13.02 -2.18 2.81
C GLY A 35 14.43 -2.39 3.37
N PRO A 36 14.57 -2.57 4.69
CA PRO A 36 15.86 -2.83 5.34
C PRO A 36 16.65 -3.95 4.66
N TYR A 37 17.96 -3.75 4.47
CA TYR A 37 18.87 -4.68 3.79
C TYR A 37 18.60 -4.89 2.28
N GLY A 38 17.63 -4.18 1.70
CA GLY A 38 17.39 -4.15 0.26
C GLY A 38 18.37 -3.22 -0.46
N GLN A 39 19.09 -3.74 -1.45
CA GLN A 39 19.89 -2.95 -2.37
C GLN A 39 19.03 -2.46 -3.54
N CYS A 40 18.84 -1.15 -3.62
CA CYS A 40 18.17 -0.50 -4.74
C CYS A 40 19.11 -0.35 -5.94
N LYS A 41 18.63 -0.67 -7.14
CA LYS A 41 19.28 -0.40 -8.43
C LYS A 41 18.28 0.22 -9.39
N THR A 42 18.72 1.24 -10.13
CA THR A 42 17.89 1.89 -11.15
C THR A 42 17.96 1.11 -12.46
N ILE A 43 16.82 0.55 -12.88
CA ILE A 43 16.68 -0.22 -14.13
C ILE A 43 15.61 0.48 -14.98
N ASN A 44 15.99 0.96 -16.17
CA ASN A 44 15.10 1.68 -17.09
C ASN A 44 14.39 2.89 -16.45
N GLY A 45 15.11 3.64 -15.61
CA GLY A 45 14.56 4.82 -14.91
C GLY A 45 13.57 4.48 -13.80
N ARG A 46 13.51 3.22 -13.35
CA ARG A 46 12.66 2.76 -12.25
C ARG A 46 13.51 2.10 -11.16
N PRO A 47 13.10 2.18 -9.88
CA PRO A 47 13.82 1.50 -8.81
C PRO A 47 13.53 -0.01 -8.87
N SER A 48 14.57 -0.81 -8.72
CA SER A 48 14.50 -2.27 -8.59
C SER A 48 15.20 -2.70 -7.31
N CYS A 49 14.49 -3.39 -6.44
CA CYS A 49 15.03 -3.86 -5.17
C CYS A 49 15.60 -5.27 -5.34
N SER A 50 16.85 -5.43 -4.97
CA SER A 50 17.53 -6.72 -4.85
C SER A 50 17.89 -6.97 -3.40
N CYS A 51 17.88 -8.22 -3.00
CA CYS A 51 18.20 -8.59 -1.63
C CYS A 51 19.72 -8.78 -1.48
N LEU A 52 20.35 -8.11 -0.51
CA LEU A 52 21.69 -8.48 -0.05
C LEU A 52 21.62 -9.70 0.87
N VAL A 53 22.73 -10.42 1.02
CA VAL A 53 22.80 -11.61 1.88
C VAL A 53 22.19 -11.30 3.26
N GLY A 54 21.08 -11.96 3.60
CA GLY A 54 20.39 -11.73 4.88
C GLY A 54 19.08 -10.95 4.82
N CYS A 55 18.50 -10.57 3.66
CA CYS A 55 17.06 -10.31 3.68
C CYS A 55 16.33 -11.63 3.89
N ARG A 56 16.00 -11.86 5.15
CA ARG A 56 14.88 -12.72 5.47
C ARG A 56 13.67 -12.12 4.75
N PRO A 57 12.95 -12.88 3.92
CA PRO A 57 11.65 -12.43 3.47
C PRO A 57 10.84 -12.04 4.70
N GLU A 58 10.09 -10.95 4.60
CA GLU A 58 9.02 -10.60 5.54
C GLU A 58 8.27 -11.92 5.85
N CYS A 59 8.32 -12.31 7.13
CA CYS A 59 8.35 -13.68 7.63
C CYS A 59 7.39 -14.67 6.94
N ARG A 60 7.90 -15.86 6.58
CA ARG A 60 7.09 -16.96 6.01
C ARG A 60 6.29 -17.76 7.04
N ILE A 61 6.62 -17.65 8.32
CA ILE A 61 5.95 -18.28 9.47
C ILE A 61 6.14 -17.41 10.71
N ASN A 62 5.14 -17.36 11.61
CA ASN A 62 5.16 -16.57 12.86
C ASN A 62 6.47 -16.72 13.67
N ALA A 63 7.07 -17.91 13.67
CA ALA A 63 8.27 -18.20 14.46
C ALA A 63 9.56 -17.51 13.95
N ASP A 64 9.54 -16.94 12.74
CA ASP A 64 10.69 -16.29 12.11
C ASP A 64 10.82 -14.78 12.42
N CYS A 65 9.82 -14.15 13.03
CA CYS A 65 9.86 -12.72 13.32
C CYS A 65 10.56 -12.44 14.67
N ALA A 66 11.69 -11.72 14.63
CA ALA A 66 12.57 -11.51 15.79
C ALA A 66 12.10 -10.40 16.74
N ASP A 67 11.07 -9.64 16.38
CA ASP A 67 10.53 -8.58 17.23
C ASP A 67 9.02 -8.75 17.30
N ASN A 68 8.49 -8.71 18.53
CA ASN A 68 7.08 -8.73 18.89
C ASN A 68 6.30 -7.51 18.37
N LYS A 69 6.59 -7.03 17.16
CA LYS A 69 5.84 -5.98 16.46
C LYS A 69 4.67 -6.63 15.73
N TYR A 70 3.82 -7.32 16.49
CA TYR A 70 2.47 -7.66 16.05
C TYR A 70 1.67 -6.38 15.99
N SER A 71 1.66 -5.74 14.82
CA SER A 71 0.44 -5.05 14.43
C SER A 71 -0.62 -6.14 14.33
N GLU A 72 -1.63 -6.11 15.20
CA GLU A 72 -2.77 -7.02 15.17
C GLU A 72 -3.19 -7.24 13.70
N PRO A 73 -2.98 -8.44 13.12
CA PRO A 73 -3.12 -8.65 11.68
C PRO A 73 -4.55 -8.40 11.18
N CYS A 74 -5.48 -8.25 12.12
CA CYS A 74 -6.90 -7.99 11.90
C CYS A 74 -7.29 -6.50 11.91
N SER A 75 -6.38 -5.60 12.26
CA SER A 75 -6.70 -4.19 12.49
C SER A 75 -7.17 -3.50 11.19
N GLY A 76 -8.48 -3.29 11.07
CA GLY A 76 -9.11 -2.57 9.96
C GLY A 76 -9.33 -3.38 8.67
N LEU A 77 -9.19 -4.71 8.72
CA LEU A 77 -9.34 -5.57 7.53
C LEU A 77 -10.66 -6.36 7.50
N CYS A 78 -11.29 -6.58 8.66
CA CYS A 78 -12.61 -7.20 8.76
C CYS A 78 -13.67 -6.16 9.15
N GLY A 79 -14.94 -6.47 8.82
CA GLY A 79 -16.09 -5.63 9.11
C GLY A 79 -16.52 -5.63 10.58
N PHE A 80 -17.50 -4.82 10.94
CA PHE A 80 -18.04 -4.78 12.31
C PHE A 80 -18.80 -6.08 12.68
N ASN A 81 -18.77 -6.44 13.98
CA ASN A 81 -19.36 -7.68 14.52
C ASN A 81 -18.83 -8.97 13.90
N THR A 82 -17.53 -8.98 13.59
CA THR A 82 -16.84 -10.14 13.01
C THR A 82 -15.76 -10.66 13.94
N GLU A 83 -15.44 -11.93 13.75
CA GLU A 83 -14.24 -12.57 14.24
C GLU A 83 -13.22 -12.62 13.10
N CYS A 84 -11.98 -12.27 13.41
CA CYS A 84 -10.86 -12.34 12.47
C CYS A 84 -9.89 -13.43 12.90
N ARG A 85 -9.51 -14.30 11.95
CA ARG A 85 -8.52 -15.36 12.17
C ARG A 85 -7.51 -15.36 11.05
N VAL A 86 -6.24 -15.61 11.40
CA VAL A 86 -5.17 -15.82 10.42
C VAL A 86 -4.93 -17.32 10.30
N VAL A 87 -5.17 -17.88 9.11
CA VAL A 87 -4.90 -19.28 8.81
C VAL A 87 -3.96 -19.34 7.61
N ASN A 88 -2.79 -19.97 7.78
CA ASN A 88 -1.78 -20.06 6.72
C ASN A 88 -1.44 -18.70 6.06
N HIS A 89 -1.28 -17.63 6.85
CA HIS A 89 -1.03 -16.26 6.37
C HIS A 89 -2.15 -15.62 5.54
N THR A 90 -3.31 -16.26 5.50
CA THR A 90 -4.52 -15.69 4.89
C THR A 90 -5.44 -15.21 5.99
N LEU A 91 -5.95 -13.99 5.82
CA LEU A 91 -6.95 -13.41 6.70
C LEU A 91 -8.32 -13.99 6.37
N ILE A 92 -9.01 -14.48 7.39
CA ILE A 92 -10.36 -15.00 7.28
C ILE A 92 -11.23 -14.20 8.25
N CYS A 93 -12.23 -13.51 7.70
CA CYS A 93 -13.25 -12.81 8.46
C CYS A 93 -14.54 -13.64 8.47
N SER A 94 -15.16 -13.80 9.64
CA SER A 94 -16.45 -14.47 9.81
C SER A 94 -17.36 -13.67 10.75
N CYS A 95 -18.68 -13.68 10.54
CA CYS A 95 -19.60 -13.04 11.48
C CYS A 95 -19.55 -13.72 12.85
N ASN A 96 -19.69 -12.93 13.93
CA ASN A 96 -19.84 -13.47 15.28
C ASN A 96 -21.08 -14.37 15.40
N SER A 97 -21.08 -15.25 16.40
CA SER A 97 -22.25 -16.09 16.68
C SER A 97 -23.50 -15.23 16.91
N GLY A 98 -24.59 -15.54 16.21
CA GLY A 98 -25.84 -14.76 16.25
C GLY A 98 -25.86 -13.54 15.32
N TYR A 99 -24.86 -13.37 14.46
CA TYR A 99 -24.80 -12.32 13.43
C TYR A 99 -24.75 -12.91 12.02
N THR A 100 -25.25 -12.18 11.04
CA THR A 100 -25.21 -12.52 9.60
C THR A 100 -24.90 -11.28 8.76
N GLY A 101 -24.46 -11.47 7.52
CA GLY A 101 -24.10 -10.37 6.63
C GLY A 101 -22.78 -10.58 5.89
N ASN A 102 -22.09 -9.49 5.55
CA ASN A 102 -20.80 -9.55 4.86
C ASN A 102 -19.66 -9.31 5.87
N PRO A 103 -18.84 -10.32 6.19
CA PRO A 103 -17.81 -10.21 7.21
C PRO A 103 -16.63 -9.28 6.85
N TYR A 104 -16.55 -8.79 5.62
CA TYR A 104 -15.56 -7.77 5.22
C TYR A 104 -16.11 -6.33 5.30
N ILE A 105 -17.41 -6.18 5.55
CA ILE A 105 -18.08 -4.88 5.62
C ILE A 105 -18.73 -4.72 7.01
N GLU A 106 -19.72 -5.54 7.30
CA GLU A 106 -20.50 -5.52 8.53
C GLU A 106 -21.38 -6.77 8.62
N CYS A 107 -21.51 -7.31 9.84
CA CYS A 107 -22.54 -8.26 10.20
C CYS A 107 -23.55 -7.64 11.18
N TRP A 108 -24.81 -8.01 11.06
CA TRP A 108 -25.93 -7.58 11.91
C TRP A 108 -26.54 -8.77 12.65
N ALA A 109 -27.15 -8.51 13.81
CA ALA A 109 -27.79 -9.56 14.61
C ALA A 109 -28.95 -10.23 13.86
N ILE A 110 -29.06 -11.55 14.01
CA ILE A 110 -30.15 -12.38 13.46
C ILE A 110 -31.43 -12.18 14.28
#